data_AF-A0A1I6GF60-F1
#
_entry.id   AF-A0A1I6GF60-F1
#
_cell.length_a   1.000
_cell.length_b   1.000
_cell.length_c   1.000
_cell.angle_alpha   90.00
_cell.angle_beta   90.00
_cell.angle_gamma   90.00
#
_symmetry.space_group_name_H-M   'P 1'
#
loop_
_entity.id
_entity.type
_entity.pdbx_description
1 polymer ?
#
loop_
_entity_poly.entity_id
_entity_poly.type
_entity_poly.pdbx_seq_one_letter_code
_entity_poly.pdbx_strand_id
1 'polypeptide(L)'
;MRALVVLMALAACGNQPNPPAASSARVTGISQFVADVSPSLSPEAQAIAASCGAQSATPEEMQVLSSVSRPLDAATTGMVSEIMTRETTLACLNANGVML
;
A
#
# COMPACT_ATOMS: atom_id res chain seq x y z
N MET A 1 22.61 -35.47 -34.44
CA MET A 1 22.89 -35.86 -33.04
C MET A 1 23.27 -34.63 -32.25
N ARG A 2 22.91 -34.60 -30.96
CA ARG A 2 22.97 -33.52 -29.96
C ARG A 2 21.76 -32.59 -29.98
N ALA A 3 21.11 -32.27 -28.87
CA ALA A 3 20.93 -32.88 -27.55
C ALA A 3 19.88 -31.96 -26.90
N LEU A 4 18.92 -32.55 -26.17
CA LEU A 4 17.95 -31.83 -25.36
C LEU A 4 18.60 -30.80 -24.44
N VAL A 5 17.94 -29.66 -24.23
CA VAL A 5 17.50 -29.23 -22.89
C VAL A 5 16.16 -28.51 -23.02
N VAL A 6 15.11 -29.20 -22.57
CA VAL A 6 13.82 -28.65 -22.18
C VAL A 6 14.07 -27.75 -20.96
N LEU A 7 14.05 -26.44 -21.13
CA LEU A 7 13.94 -25.49 -20.02
C LEU A 7 12.46 -25.17 -19.85
N MET A 8 11.86 -25.88 -18.90
CA MET A 8 10.57 -25.58 -18.30
C MET A 8 10.51 -24.09 -17.90
N ALA A 9 9.78 -23.28 -18.66
CA ALA A 9 9.32 -21.98 -18.20
C ALA A 9 8.00 -22.15 -17.43
N LEU A 10 8.05 -22.84 -16.28
CA LEU A 10 7.04 -22.70 -15.24
C LEU A 10 7.47 -21.56 -14.32
N ALA A 11 7.09 -20.34 -14.69
CA ALA A 11 7.07 -19.20 -13.77
C ALA A 11 5.88 -18.29 -14.12
N ALA A 12 4.69 -18.89 -14.24
CA ALA A 12 3.46 -18.15 -14.03
C ALA A 12 3.25 -18.07 -12.51
N CYS A 13 3.66 -16.93 -11.92
CA CYS A 13 3.07 -16.25 -10.76
C CYS A 13 4.11 -15.28 -10.20
N GLY A 14 3.74 -14.01 -10.09
CA GLY A 14 4.54 -13.00 -9.37
C GLY A 14 5.09 -11.87 -10.23
N ASN A 15 4.48 -11.56 -11.38
CA ASN A 15 4.59 -10.21 -11.95
C ASN A 15 3.78 -9.24 -11.08
N GLN A 16 4.18 -9.07 -9.82
CA GLN A 16 3.65 -8.04 -8.96
C GLN A 16 4.40 -6.77 -9.38
N PRO A 17 3.71 -5.74 -9.90
CA PRO A 17 4.36 -4.47 -10.13
C PRO A 17 4.91 -4.06 -8.77
N ASN A 18 6.24 -3.97 -8.69
CA ASN A 18 6.94 -3.42 -7.53
C ASN A 18 6.17 -2.13 -7.18
N PRO A 19 5.44 -2.05 -6.04
CA PRO A 19 4.67 -0.87 -5.75
C PRO A 19 5.67 0.29 -5.83
N PRO A 20 5.43 1.31 -6.67
CA PRO A 20 6.37 2.41 -6.80
C PRO A 20 6.64 2.87 -5.38
N ALA A 21 7.91 2.92 -4.98
CA ALA A 21 8.32 3.43 -3.69
C ALA A 21 7.75 4.84 -3.59
N ALA A 22 6.56 4.97 -2.99
CA ALA A 22 5.89 6.22 -2.84
C ALA A 22 6.84 7.05 -2.00
N SER A 23 7.41 8.09 -2.61
CA SER A 23 8.48 8.92 -2.03
C SER A 23 8.21 9.11 -0.54
N SER A 24 9.10 8.64 0.33
CA SER A 24 8.82 8.32 1.74
C SER A 24 8.18 9.47 2.54
N ALA A 25 8.33 10.72 2.09
CA ALA A 25 7.67 11.90 2.67
C ALA A 25 6.13 11.91 2.51
N ARG A 26 5.60 11.38 1.39
CA ARG A 26 4.18 11.40 1.03
C ARG A 26 3.34 10.33 1.75
N VAL A 27 3.98 9.30 2.30
CA VAL A 27 3.33 8.13 2.91
C VAL A 27 3.17 8.31 4.43
N THR A 28 3.69 9.40 5.00
CA THR A 28 3.85 9.58 6.44
C THR A 28 2.51 9.56 7.19
N GLY A 29 1.45 10.18 6.66
CA GLY A 29 0.13 10.18 7.29
C GLY A 29 -0.58 8.82 7.22
N ILE A 30 -0.56 8.18 6.05
CA ILE A 30 -1.23 6.87 5.84
C ILE A 30 -0.50 5.76 6.60
N SER A 31 0.84 5.75 6.59
CA SER A 31 1.63 4.76 7.34
C SER A 31 1.38 4.82 8.85
N GLN A 32 1.19 6.01 9.41
CA GLN A 32 0.82 6.16 10.82
C GLN A 32 -0.55 5.60 11.11
N PHE A 33 -1.54 5.99 10.32
CA PHE A 33 -2.90 5.47 10.48
C PHE A 33 -2.89 3.94 10.46
N VAL A 34 -2.21 3.33 9.48
CA VAL A 34 -2.10 1.87 9.37
C VAL A 34 -1.41 1.25 10.59
N ALA A 35 -0.33 1.88 11.10
CA ALA A 35 0.35 1.40 12.30
C ALA A 35 -0.53 1.50 13.57
N ASP A 36 -1.38 2.53 13.66
CA ASP A 36 -2.26 2.77 14.80
C ASP A 36 -3.48 1.84 14.80
N VAL A 37 -4.09 1.59 13.63
CA VAL A 37 -5.33 0.78 13.53
C VAL A 37 -5.05 -0.71 13.34
N SER A 38 -3.91 -1.06 12.76
CA SER A 38 -3.53 -2.45 12.46
C SER A 38 -2.15 -2.80 13.03
N PRO A 39 -1.92 -2.63 14.36
CA PRO A 39 -0.61 -2.89 14.98
C PRO A 39 -0.19 -4.37 14.89
N SER A 40 -1.14 -5.26 14.66
CA SER A 40 -0.92 -6.70 14.49
C SER A 40 -0.34 -7.08 13.12
N LEU A 41 -0.35 -6.17 12.14
CA LEU A 41 0.24 -6.41 10.83
C LEU A 41 1.76 -6.38 10.92
N SER A 42 2.42 -7.22 10.11
CA SER A 42 3.88 -7.15 9.96
C SER A 42 4.29 -5.79 9.39
N PRO A 43 5.52 -5.32 9.66
CA PRO A 43 6.02 -4.07 9.09
C PRO A 43 5.91 -4.04 7.55
N GLU A 44 6.10 -5.18 6.87
CA GLU A 44 5.91 -5.24 5.41
C GLU A 44 4.44 -5.05 5.02
N ALA A 45 3.51 -5.72 5.72
CA ALA A 45 2.08 -5.57 5.46
C ALA A 45 1.59 -4.15 5.73
N GLN A 46 2.12 -3.48 6.75
CA GLN A 46 1.83 -2.06 7.03
C GLN A 46 2.35 -1.15 5.90
N ALA A 47 3.56 -1.39 5.39
CA ALA A 47 4.12 -0.63 4.28
C ALA A 47 3.31 -0.83 2.98
N ILE A 48 2.86 -2.05 2.72
CA ILE A 48 1.98 -2.37 1.59
C ILE A 48 0.65 -1.62 1.72
N ALA A 49 0.02 -1.69 2.89
CA ALA A 49 -1.25 -1.00 3.12
C ALA A 49 -1.12 0.52 2.95
N ALA A 50 -0.05 1.11 3.48
CA ALA A 50 0.22 2.53 3.30
C ALA A 50 0.45 2.89 1.83
N SER A 51 1.13 2.03 1.07
CA SER A 51 1.35 2.21 -0.37
C SER A 51 0.06 2.05 -1.19
N CYS A 52 -0.81 1.11 -0.83
CA CYS A 52 -2.12 0.94 -1.46
C CYS A 52 -3.05 2.12 -1.19
N GLY A 53 -3.05 2.65 0.05
CA GLY A 53 -3.78 3.87 0.39
C GLY A 53 -3.24 5.08 -0.39
N ALA A 54 -1.92 5.25 -0.46
CA ALA A 54 -1.31 6.36 -1.19
C ALA A 54 -1.61 6.34 -2.70
N GLN A 55 -1.74 5.16 -3.30
CA GLN A 55 -2.12 5.01 -4.71
C GLN A 55 -3.59 5.37 -4.99
N SER A 56 -4.45 5.28 -3.97
CA SER A 56 -5.89 5.54 -4.08
C SER A 56 -6.30 6.93 -3.57
N ALA A 57 -5.36 7.66 -2.98
CA ALA A 57 -5.56 9.04 -2.55
C ALA A 57 -5.50 9.99 -3.75
N THR A 58 -6.34 11.02 -3.75
CA THR A 58 -6.26 12.10 -4.74
C THR A 58 -5.04 12.99 -4.46
N PRO A 59 -4.57 13.79 -5.45
CA PRO A 59 -3.49 14.74 -5.22
C PRO A 59 -3.75 15.74 -4.08
N GLU A 60 -5.00 16.16 -3.90
CA GLU A 60 -5.43 17.09 -2.84
C GLU A 60 -5.36 16.41 -1.46
N GLU A 61 -5.85 15.18 -1.35
CA GLU A 61 -5.75 14.38 -0.12
C GLU A 61 -4.29 14.13 0.23
N MET A 62 -3.46 13.81 -0.76
CA MET A 62 -2.03 13.66 -0.57
C MET A 62 -1.35 14.95 -0.11
N GLN A 63 -1.79 16.12 -0.58
CA GLN A 63 -1.31 17.41 -0.07
C GLN A 63 -1.67 17.60 1.40
N VAL A 64 -2.92 17.32 1.77
CA VAL A 64 -3.35 17.36 3.18
C VAL A 64 -2.48 16.43 4.01
N LEU A 65 -2.35 15.16 3.62
CA LEU A 65 -1.56 14.14 4.31
C LEU A 65 -0.06 14.46 4.42
N SER A 66 0.48 15.19 3.45
CA SER A 66 1.88 15.67 3.46
C SER A 66 2.09 16.84 4.42
N SER A 67 1.03 17.60 4.71
CA SER A 67 1.07 18.79 5.58
C SER A 67 0.75 18.48 7.05
N VAL A 68 0.26 17.27 7.34
CA VAL A 68 -0.16 16.92 8.70
C VAL A 68 1.05 16.71 9.60
N SER A 69 1.05 17.47 10.70
CA SER A 69 2.00 17.31 11.80
C SER A 69 1.41 16.32 12.81
N ARG A 70 2.22 15.43 13.38
CA ARG A 70 1.73 14.43 14.35
C ARG A 70 1.21 15.09 15.63
N PRO A 71 0.20 14.49 16.30
CA PRO A 71 -0.60 13.33 15.91
C PRO A 71 -1.64 13.65 14.82
N LEU A 72 -2.11 12.62 14.10
CA LEU A 72 -3.20 12.77 13.13
C LEU A 72 -4.46 13.30 13.84
N ASP A 73 -5.04 14.39 13.33
CA ASP A 73 -6.33 14.87 13.84
C ASP A 73 -7.50 13.97 13.37
N ALA A 74 -8.67 14.18 13.95
CA ALA A 74 -9.86 13.39 13.62
C ALA A 74 -10.29 13.53 12.15
N ALA A 75 -10.10 14.72 11.55
CA ALA A 75 -10.46 14.96 10.15
C ALA A 75 -9.54 14.18 9.20
N THR A 76 -8.25 14.22 9.45
CA THR A 76 -7.23 13.45 8.70
C THR A 76 -7.43 11.96 8.92
N THR A 77 -7.73 11.53 10.14
CA THR A 77 -8.02 10.11 10.45
C THR A 77 -9.24 9.62 9.67
N GLY A 78 -10.32 10.42 9.62
CA GLY A 78 -11.51 10.11 8.82
C GLY A 78 -11.20 10.03 7.32
N MET A 79 -10.41 10.98 6.79
CA MET A 79 -9.97 10.98 5.40
C MET A 79 -9.14 9.73 5.06
N VAL A 80 -8.13 9.38 5.87
CA VAL A 80 -7.34 8.17 5.62
C VAL A 80 -8.20 6.92 5.73
N SER A 81 -9.10 6.84 6.71
CA SER A 81 -10.03 5.72 6.82
C SER A 81 -10.88 5.57 5.56
N GLU A 82 -11.40 6.67 5.00
CA GLU A 82 -12.14 6.64 3.76
C GLU A 82 -11.27 6.10 2.61
N ILE A 83 -10.05 6.65 2.44
CA ILE A 83 -9.08 6.19 1.43
C ILE A 83 -8.83 4.68 1.57
N MET A 84 -8.64 4.17 2.79
CA MET A 84 -8.38 2.75 3.04
C MET A 84 -9.57 1.85 2.72
N THR A 85 -10.79 2.39 2.76
CA THR A 85 -12.04 1.67 2.43
C THR A 85 -12.44 1.76 0.96
N ARG A 86 -11.74 2.56 0.14
CA ARG A 86 -12.01 2.67 -1.30
C ARG A 86 -11.77 1.32 -1.99
N GLU A 87 -12.60 1.01 -2.97
CA GLU A 87 -12.49 -0.23 -3.75
C GLU A 87 -11.11 -0.42 -4.38
N THR A 88 -10.49 0.67 -4.84
CA THR A 88 -9.13 0.65 -5.41
C THR A 88 -8.08 0.26 -4.36
N THR A 89 -8.22 0.74 -3.12
CA THR A 89 -7.32 0.38 -2.02
C THR A 89 -7.52 -1.07 -1.62
N LEU A 90 -8.78 -1.49 -1.43
CA LEU A 90 -9.13 -2.86 -1.08
C LEU A 90 -8.67 -3.86 -2.16
N ALA A 91 -8.81 -3.52 -3.44
CA ALA A 91 -8.31 -4.33 -4.54
C ALA A 91 -6.78 -4.45 -4.51
N CYS A 92 -6.06 -3.35 -4.23
CA CYS A 92 -4.61 -3.36 -4.07
C CYS A 92 -4.18 -4.22 -2.86
N LEU A 93 -4.84 -4.07 -1.71
CA LEU A 93 -4.56 -4.85 -0.50
C LEU A 93 -4.76 -6.35 -0.75
N ASN A 94 -5.89 -6.73 -1.34
CA ASN A 94 -6.20 -8.12 -1.67
C ASN A 94 -5.20 -8.70 -2.68
N ALA A 95 -4.82 -7.93 -3.70
CA ALA A 95 -3.79 -8.33 -4.67
C ALA A 95 -2.41 -8.54 -4.04
N ASN A 96 -2.13 -7.91 -2.88
CA ASN A 96 -0.89 -8.08 -2.13
C ASN A 96 -1.06 -9.02 -0.91
N GLY A 97 -2.22 -9.65 -0.73
CA GLY A 97 -2.48 -10.57 0.39
C GLY A 97 -2.58 -9.90 1.77
N VAL A 98 -2.82 -8.59 1.81
CA VAL A 98 -3.00 -7.83 3.06
C VAL A 98 -4.49 -7.67 3.36
N MET A 99 -4.90 -7.99 4.60
CA MET A 99 -6.25 -7.75 5.10
C MET A 99 -6.13 -6.85 6.34
N LEU A 100 -6.80 -5.70 6.31
CA LEU A 100 -6.82 -4.71 7.40
C LEU A 100 -7.92 -5.01 8.41
#